data_AF-A0A497PQF2-F1
#
_entry.id   AF-A0A497PQF2-F1
#
_cell.length_a   1.000
_cell.length_b   1.000
_cell.length_c   1.000
_cell.angle_alpha   90.00
_cell.angle_beta   90.00
_cell.angle_gamma   90.00
#
_symmetry.space_group_name_H-M   'P 1'
#
loop_
_entity.id
_entity.type
_entity.pdbx_description
1 polymer ?
#
loop_
_entity_poly.entity_id
_entity_poly.type
_entity_poly.pdbx_seq_one_letter_code
_entity_poly.pdbx_strand_id
1 'polypeptide(L)' 'IDGAAGTLSEMAIAWFSDRPIASVVSSGGWAEQLAGKKIDHRRRDTVYAAENPEDAVRYIVRAIRRED' A
#
# COMPACT_ATOMS: atom_id res chain seq x y z
N ILE A 1 8.40 0.36 -14.68
CA ILE A 1 8.50 0.04 -13.23
C ILE A 1 7.20 -0.68 -12.95
N ASP A 2 7.11 -1.96 -13.31
CA ASP A 2 5.80 -2.60 -13.55
C ASP A 2 5.43 -3.58 -12.45
N GLY A 3 5.96 -3.38 -11.24
CA GLY A 3 5.59 -4.10 -10.03
C GLY A 3 5.45 -5.63 -10.20
N ALA A 4 6.56 -6.34 -10.37
CA ALA A 4 6.59 -7.79 -10.50
C ALA A 4 6.64 -8.49 -9.11
N ALA A 5 7.13 -9.72 -9.04
CA ALA A 5 7.16 -10.52 -7.81
C ALA A 5 7.90 -9.84 -6.63
N GLY A 6 8.92 -9.01 -6.91
CA GLY A 6 9.62 -8.24 -5.88
C GLY A 6 8.69 -7.26 -5.15
N THR A 7 7.92 -6.48 -5.91
CA THR A 7 6.93 -5.54 -5.35
C THR A 7 5.85 -6.26 -4.57
N LEU A 8 5.33 -7.38 -5.07
CA LEU A 8 4.38 -8.20 -4.30
C LEU A 8 4.99 -8.65 -2.97
N SER A 9 6.25 -9.08 -2.97
CA SER A 9 6.95 -9.52 -1.76
C SER A 9 7.11 -8.38 -0.76
N GLU A 10 7.51 -7.19 -1.21
CA GLU A 10 7.62 -6.00 -0.37
C GLU A 10 6.27 -5.57 0.21
N MET A 11 5.20 -5.62 -0.59
CA MET A 11 3.83 -5.33 -0.12
C MET A 11 3.36 -6.35 0.92
N ALA A 12 3.66 -7.64 0.71
CA ALA A 12 3.36 -8.68 1.70
C ALA A 12 4.14 -8.45 3.01
N ILE A 13 5.42 -8.06 2.91
CA ILE A 13 6.27 -7.74 4.07
C ILE A 13 5.71 -6.57 4.86
N ALA A 14 5.39 -5.46 4.18
CA ALA A 14 4.76 -4.33 4.83
C ALA A 14 3.41 -4.70 5.47
N TRP A 15 2.65 -5.59 4.82
CA TRP A 15 1.33 -6.01 5.28
C TRP A 15 1.40 -6.81 6.58
N PHE A 16 2.21 -7.87 6.64
CA PHE A 16 2.31 -8.67 7.87
C PHE A 16 3.05 -7.94 8.99
N SER A 17 3.84 -6.90 8.67
CA SER A 17 4.53 -6.05 9.66
C SER A 17 3.65 -4.92 10.20
N ASP A 18 2.35 -4.94 9.92
CA ASP A 18 1.36 -3.92 10.30
C ASP A 18 1.71 -2.49 9.85
N ARG A 19 2.50 -2.36 8.78
CA ARG A 19 2.87 -1.05 8.24
C ARG A 19 1.74 -0.50 7.35
N PRO A 20 1.46 0.81 7.37
CA PRO A 20 0.56 1.41 6.39
C PRO A 20 1.18 1.32 4.99
N ILE A 21 0.34 1.01 3.99
CA ILE A 21 0.77 0.81 2.60
C ILE A 21 -0.05 1.76 1.71
N ALA A 22 0.64 2.45 0.81
CA ALA A 22 0.04 3.23 -0.26
C ALA A 22 0.62 2.80 -1.61
N SER A 23 -0.23 2.68 -2.61
CA SER A 23 0.15 2.35 -3.99
C SER A 23 -0.39 3.41 -4.93
N VAL A 24 0.48 3.99 -5.76
CA VAL A 24 0.09 4.96 -6.78
C VAL A 24 -0.56 4.21 -7.93
N VAL A 25 -1.87 4.44 -8.16
CA VAL A 25 -2.71 3.63 -9.05
C VAL A 25 -2.17 3.49 -10.48
N SER A 26 -1.50 4.52 -11.00
CA SER A 26 -0.94 4.51 -12.36
C SER A 26 0.40 3.77 -12.50
N SER A 27 0.84 3.03 -11.47
CA SER A 27 2.16 2.35 -11.47
C SER A 27 2.15 0.99 -12.16
N GLY A 28 0.98 0.41 -12.44
CA GLY A 28 0.86 -0.91 -13.04
C GLY A 28 1.20 -2.09 -12.12
N GLY A 29 1.10 -3.31 -12.65
CA GLY A 29 1.51 -4.53 -11.96
C GLY A 29 0.76 -4.81 -10.66
N TRP A 30 1.47 -5.37 -9.67
CA TRP A 30 0.90 -5.65 -8.35
C TRP A 30 0.50 -4.40 -7.57
N ALA A 31 1.20 -3.28 -7.79
CA ALA A 31 0.88 -2.01 -7.12
C ALA A 31 -0.51 -1.50 -7.53
N GLU A 32 -0.83 -1.54 -8.82
CA GLU A 32 -2.18 -1.21 -9.31
C GLU A 32 -3.21 -2.26 -8.88
N GLN A 33 -2.90 -3.55 -9.03
CA GLN A 33 -3.85 -4.63 -8.72
C GLN A 33 -4.32 -4.65 -7.27
N LEU A 34 -3.45 -4.31 -6.33
CA LEU A 34 -3.74 -4.32 -4.89
C LEU A 34 -4.19 -2.96 -4.34
N ALA A 35 -4.10 -1.88 -5.12
CA ALA A 35 -4.58 -0.57 -4.70
C ALA A 35 -6.06 -0.63 -4.30
N GLY A 36 -6.39 -0.14 -3.10
CA GLY A 36 -7.74 -0.13 -2.54
C GLY A 36 -8.21 -1.49 -2.02
N LYS A 37 -7.37 -2.53 -2.05
CA LYS A 37 -7.74 -3.89 -1.65
C LYS A 37 -7.02 -4.33 -0.38
N LYS A 38 -7.58 -5.37 0.25
CA LYS A 38 -6.87 -6.14 1.25
C LYS A 38 -5.93 -7.13 0.58
N ILE A 39 -4.78 -7.39 1.20
CA ILE A 39 -3.90 -8.47 0.75
C ILE A 39 -4.41 -9.83 1.27
N ASP A 40 -4.90 -9.87 2.51
CA ASP A 40 -5.56 -11.05 3.09
C ASP A 40 -6.64 -10.66 4.12
N HIS A 41 -7.14 -11.63 4.88
CA HIS A 41 -8.17 -11.44 5.90
C HIS A 41 -7.62 -11.00 7.28
N ARG A 42 -6.30 -10.92 7.47
CA ARG A 42 -5.68 -10.71 8.79
C ARG A 42 -5.74 -9.26 9.26
N ARG A 43 -5.80 -8.30 8.33
CA ARG A 43 -5.92 -6.86 8.65
C ARG A 43 -7.29 -6.30 8.30
N ARG A 44 -7.67 -5.25 9.04
CA ARG A 44 -8.94 -4.56 8.83
C ARG A 44 -8.86 -3.49 7.75
N ASP A 45 -7.70 -2.85 7.60
CA ASP A 45 -7.43 -1.82 6.61
C ASP A 45 -7.14 -2.42 5.23
N THR A 46 -6.78 -1.55 4.29
CA THR A 46 -6.50 -1.86 2.88
C THR A 46 -5.23 -1.14 2.45
N VAL A 47 -4.61 -1.59 1.37
CA VAL A 47 -3.62 -0.78 0.65
C VAL A 47 -4.31 0.50 0.17
N TYR A 48 -3.80 1.67 0.51
CA TYR A 48 -4.36 2.94 0.08
C TYR A 48 -4.09 3.17 -1.41
N ALA A 49 -5.14 3.45 -2.17
CA ALA A 49 -5.06 3.78 -3.59
C ALA A 49 -4.74 5.28 -3.73
N ALA A 50 -3.47 5.61 -3.92
CA ALA A 50 -3.02 6.99 -4.09
C ALA A 50 -3.14 7.43 -5.55
N GLU A 51 -3.66 8.63 -5.77
CA GLU A 51 -3.79 9.20 -7.13
C GLU A 51 -2.44 9.71 -7.68
N ASN A 52 -1.55 10.15 -6.78
CA ASN A 52 -0.23 10.69 -7.09
C ASN A 52 0.73 10.48 -5.91
N PRO A 53 2.05 10.69 -6.09
CA PRO A 53 3.03 10.53 -5.03
C PRO A 53 2.77 11.40 -3.79
N GLU A 54 2.31 12.64 -3.96
CA GLU A 54 2.01 13.56 -2.87
C GLU A 54 0.86 13.05 -1.98
N ASP A 55 -0.16 12.46 -2.58
CA ASP A 55 -1.26 11.79 -1.89
C ASP A 55 -0.78 10.56 -1.10
N ALA A 56 0.09 9.74 -1.70
CA ALA A 56 0.68 8.59 -1.01
C ALA A 56 1.44 9.00 0.25
N VAL A 57 2.31 10.02 0.16
CA VAL A 57 3.08 10.52 1.32
C VAL A 57 2.15 11.08 2.39
N ARG A 58 1.13 11.86 1.99
CA ARG A 58 0.15 12.43 2.91
C ARG A 58 -0.61 11.35 3.69
N TYR A 59 -1.01 10.28 3.02
CA TYR A 59 -1.65 9.13 3.66
C TYR A 59 -0.73 8.50 4.71
N ILE A 60 0.52 8.17 4.32
CA ILE A 60 1.48 7.50 5.22
C ILE A 60 1.76 8.35 6.46
N VAL A 61 2.00 9.65 6.31
CA VAL A 61 2.22 10.56 7.44
C VAL A 61 1.01 10.61 8.38
N ARG A 62 -0.22 10.60 7.83
CA ARG A 62 -1.45 10.57 8.64
C ARG A 62 -1.63 9.24 9.36
N ALA A 63 -1.29 8.13 8.71
CA ALA A 63 -1.42 6.80 9.30
C ALA A 63 -0.48 6.62 10.49
N ILE A 64 0.80 6.98 10.33
CA ILE A 64 1.81 6.88 11.40
C ILE A 64 1.48 7.81 12.57
N ARG A 65 0.96 9.01 12.33
CA ARG A 65 0.58 9.94 13.40
C ARG A 65 -0.70 9.56 14.16
N ARG A 66 -1.43 8.55 13.70
CA ARG A 66 -2.64 8.03 14.37
C ARG A 66 -2.33 6.78 15.21
N GLU A 67 -1.10 6.27 15.16
CA GLU A 67 -0.58 5.30 16.10
C GLU A 67 -0.21 6.02 17.41
N ASP A 68 -1.24 6.41 18.18
CA ASP A 68 -1.21 6.79 19.61
C ASP A 68 -2.42 6.15 20.32
#